data_AF-A0A0E3QMX5-F1
#
_entry.id   AF-A0A0E3QMX5-F1
#
_cell.length_a   1.000
_cell.length_b   1.000
_cell.length_c   1.000
_cell.angle_alpha   90.00
_cell.angle_beta   90.00
_cell.angle_gamma   90.00
#
_symmetry.space_group_name_H-M   'P 1'
#
loop_
_entity.id
_entity.type
_entity.pdbx_description
1 polymer ?
#
loop_
_entity_poly.entity_id
_entity_poly.type
_entity_poly.pdbx_seq_one_letter_code
_entity_poly.pdbx_strand_id
1 'polypeptide(L)'
;MEPGYFLFSGQLLRFTGNAVYISFIIAEVVALLNAYSYAKLGVRYQSAGGPVEFILKGFGDGVLSGGLNLLLWVSYVFALALYSKGFSFYAVTFLPPGSAQV
;
A
#
# COMPACT_ATOMS: atom_id res chain seq x y z
N MET A 1 26.02 -0.86 -7.12
CA MET A 1 25.31 0.42 -7.26
C MET A 1 23.82 0.10 -7.39
N GLU A 2 23.08 0.06 -6.29
CA GLU A 2 21.62 -0.13 -6.34
C GLU A 2 20.95 0.79 -5.31
N PRO A 3 20.68 2.06 -5.65
CA PRO A 3 19.88 2.90 -4.77
C PRO A 3 18.41 2.77 -5.16
N GLY A 4 17.53 2.56 -4.19
CA GLY A 4 16.19 3.11 -4.21
C GLY A 4 15.14 2.46 -5.12
N TYR A 5 14.03 2.07 -4.52
CA TYR A 5 12.74 1.78 -5.18
C TYR A 5 12.37 2.77 -6.31
N PHE A 6 12.84 4.03 -6.22
CA PHE A 6 12.65 5.10 -7.20
C PHE A 6 13.54 5.03 -8.45
N LEU A 7 14.75 4.46 -8.39
CA LEU A 7 15.57 4.25 -9.60
C LEU A 7 15.11 3.03 -10.38
N PHE A 8 14.59 2.00 -9.70
CA PHE A 8 13.95 0.87 -10.36
C PHE A 8 12.72 1.33 -11.16
N SER A 9 11.80 2.10 -10.54
CA SER A 9 10.65 2.66 -11.26
C SER A 9 11.07 3.62 -12.38
N GLY A 10 12.11 4.43 -12.19
CA GLY A 10 12.69 5.28 -13.24
C GLY A 10 13.31 4.51 -14.41
N GLN A 11 13.98 3.38 -14.15
CA GLN A 11 14.55 2.51 -15.17
C GLN A 11 13.46 1.76 -15.93
N LEU A 12 12.44 1.24 -15.23
CA LEU A 12 11.26 0.64 -15.86
C LEU A 12 10.52 1.61 -16.76
N LEU A 13 10.36 2.88 -16.35
CA LEU A 13 9.75 3.91 -17.19
C LEU A 13 10.47 4.08 -18.53
N ARG A 14 11.81 4.01 -18.53
CA ARG A 14 12.62 4.10 -19.76
C ARG A 14 12.40 2.90 -20.68
N PHE A 15 12.11 1.71 -20.13
CA PHE A 15 11.81 0.51 -20.91
C PHE A 15 10.36 0.45 -21.40
N THR A 16 9.40 1.01 -20.67
CA THR A 16 7.95 0.84 -20.92
C THR A 16 7.33 1.96 -21.78
N GLY A 17 8.01 3.11 -21.94
CA GLY A 17 7.58 4.17 -22.86
C GLY A 17 6.13 4.64 -22.65
N ASN A 18 5.38 4.90 -23.73
CA ASN A 18 4.01 5.46 -23.66
C ASN A 18 2.98 4.52 -23.00
N ALA A 19 3.29 3.23 -22.82
CA ALA A 19 2.38 2.27 -22.19
C ALA A 19 2.21 2.52 -20.67
N VAL A 20 3.12 3.28 -20.05
CA VAL A 20 3.03 3.68 -18.63
C VAL A 20 1.79 4.54 -18.38
N TYR A 21 1.49 5.51 -19.26
CA TYR A 21 0.34 6.41 -19.09
C TYR A 21 -0.99 5.66 -19.12
N ILE A 22 -1.15 4.70 -20.03
CA ILE A 22 -2.36 3.87 -20.12
C ILE A 22 -2.52 3.04 -18.85
N SER A 23 -1.43 2.46 -18.36
CA SER A 23 -1.43 1.68 -17.11
C SER A 23 -1.80 2.54 -15.91
N PHE A 24 -1.35 3.79 -15.88
CA PHE A 24 -1.65 4.75 -14.82
C PHE A 24 -3.13 5.13 -14.81
N ILE A 25 -3.73 5.43 -15.97
CA ILE A 25 -5.16 5.76 -16.09
C ILE A 25 -6.03 4.58 -15.63
N ILE A 26 -5.68 3.36 -16.05
CA ILE A 26 -6.42 2.15 -15.63
C ILE A 26 -6.30 1.96 -14.12
N ALA A 27 -5.09 2.09 -13.56
CA ALA A 27 -4.86 2.00 -12.12
C ALA A 27 -5.62 3.07 -11.34
N GLU A 28 -5.70 4.30 -11.86
CA GLU A 28 -6.43 5.41 -11.25
C GLU A 28 -7.94 5.19 -11.24
N VAL A 29 -8.53 4.71 -12.33
CA VAL A 29 -9.95 4.36 -12.37
C VAL A 29 -10.28 3.27 -11.35
N VAL A 30 -9.46 2.22 -11.27
CA VAL A 30 -9.62 1.15 -10.28
C VAL A 30 -9.47 1.69 -8.86
N ALA A 31 -8.48 2.56 -8.62
CA ALA A 31 -8.26 3.18 -7.31
C ALA A 31 -9.44 4.06 -6.89
N LEU A 32 -10.02 4.84 -7.80
CA LEU A 32 -11.20 5.68 -7.54
C LEU A 32 -12.42 4.83 -7.18
N LEU A 33 -12.66 3.75 -7.92
CA LEU A 33 -13.75 2.82 -7.61
C LEU A 33 -13.58 2.15 -6.23
N ASN A 34 -12.35 1.76 -5.91
CA ASN A 34 -12.01 1.21 -4.60
C ASN A 34 -12.23 2.23 -3.48
N ALA A 35 -11.68 3.44 -3.62
CA ALA A 35 -11.83 4.52 -2.65
C ALA A 35 -13.30 4.91 -2.44
N TYR A 36 -14.08 4.98 -3.52
CA TYR A 36 -15.51 5.28 -3.45
C TYR A 36 -16.28 4.20 -2.67
N SER A 37 -16.01 2.93 -2.95
CA SER A 37 -16.63 1.81 -2.24
C SER A 37 -16.27 1.84 -0.75
N TYR A 38 -14.99 2.02 -0.43
CA TYR A 38 -14.52 2.15 0.96
C TYR A 38 -15.13 3.35 1.69
N ALA A 39 -15.19 4.51 1.04
CA ALA A 39 -15.79 5.71 1.62
C ALA A 39 -17.27 5.51 1.91
N LYS A 40 -18.03 4.89 0.98
CA LYS A 40 -19.46 4.61 1.16
C LYS A 40 -19.71 3.60 2.27
N LEU A 41 -18.87 2.56 2.40
CA LEU A 41 -18.92 1.64 3.55
C LEU A 41 -18.57 2.33 4.87
N GLY A 42 -17.56 3.20 4.87
CA GLY A 42 -17.15 3.96 6.07
C GLY A 42 -18.21 4.91 6.59
N VAL A 43 -18.98 5.55 5.70
CA VAL A 43 -20.12 6.40 6.10
C VAL A 43 -21.30 5.55 6.58
N ARG A 44 -21.55 4.39 5.96
CA ARG A 44 -22.67 3.51 6.33
C ARG A 44 -22.46 2.75 7.64
N TYR A 45 -21.21 2.41 7.95
CA TYR A 45 -20.84 1.65 9.13
C TYR A 45 -19.85 2.45 9.96
N GLN A 46 -20.34 3.52 10.59
CA GLN A 46 -19.60 4.25 11.61
C GLN A 46 -19.53 3.39 12.89
N SER A 47 -18.52 2.54 12.97
CA SER A 47 -18.25 1.76 14.18
C SER A 47 -16.80 1.95 14.63
N ALA A 48 -16.60 1.87 15.95
CA ALA A 48 -15.29 1.99 16.59
C ALA A 48 -14.30 0.86 16.19
N GLY A 49 -14.78 -0.23 15.58
CA GLY A 49 -13.98 -1.37 15.13
C GLY A 49 -13.20 -1.19 13.83
N GLY A 50 -13.42 -0.10 13.08
CA GLY A 50 -12.70 0.18 11.83
C GLY A 50 -13.00 -0.82 10.70
N PRO A 51 -12.05 -1.09 9.76
CA PRO A 51 -12.28 -1.95 8.59
C PRO A 51 -12.70 -3.39 8.92
N VAL A 52 -12.40 -3.85 10.14
CA VAL A 52 -12.79 -5.16 10.66
C VAL A 52 -14.31 -5.28 10.78
N GLU A 53 -14.99 -4.18 11.11
CA GLU A 53 -16.45 -4.12 11.19
C GLU A 53 -17.09 -4.38 9.81
N PHE A 54 -16.46 -3.92 8.72
CA PHE A 54 -16.97 -4.15 7.37
C PHE A 54 -16.88 -5.64 7.01
N ILE A 55 -15.81 -6.30 7.45
CA ILE A 55 -15.61 -7.74 7.25
C ILE A 55 -16.66 -8.52 8.04
N LEU A 56 -16.87 -8.17 9.30
CA LEU A 56 -17.89 -8.80 10.16
C LEU A 56 -19.31 -8.61 9.62
N LYS A 57 -19.65 -7.43 9.10
CA LYS A 57 -20.99 -7.18 8.54
C LYS A 57 -21.19 -7.74 7.13
N GLY A 58 -20.14 -7.86 6.34
CA GLY A 58 -20.19 -8.42 4.99
C GLY A 58 -20.17 -9.95 4.96
N PHE A 59 -19.38 -10.57 5.85
CA PHE A 59 -19.13 -12.01 5.85
C PHE A 59 -19.64 -12.74 7.11
N GLY A 60 -20.11 -12.01 8.13
CA GLY A 60 -20.60 -12.58 9.39
C GLY A 60 -19.49 -12.89 10.40
N ASP A 61 -19.90 -13.38 11.57
CA ASP A 61 -19.00 -13.91 12.60
C ASP A 61 -18.65 -15.37 12.26
N GLY A 62 -17.48 -15.57 11.65
CA GLY A 62 -17.01 -16.89 11.25
C GLY A 62 -15.51 -16.93 10.99
N VAL A 63 -14.98 -18.13 10.73
CA VAL A 63 -13.55 -18.38 10.50
C VAL A 63 -12.99 -17.51 9.35
N LEU A 64 -13.81 -17.22 8.35
CA LEU A 64 -13.45 -16.35 7.23
C LEU A 64 -13.18 -14.90 7.69
N SER A 65 -14.00 -14.37 8.60
CA SER A 65 -13.82 -13.01 9.15
C SER A 65 -12.54 -12.92 9.99
N GLY A 66 -12.24 -13.94 10.78
CA GLY A 66 -10.97 -14.05 11.50
C GLY A 66 -9.75 -14.12 10.57
N GLY A 67 -9.85 -14.91 9.49
CA GLY A 67 -8.79 -14.99 8.47
C GLY A 67 -8.56 -13.65 7.76
N LEU A 68 -9.63 -12.95 7.39
CA LEU A 68 -9.55 -11.62 6.77
C LEU A 68 -9.00 -10.56 7.74
N ASN A 69 -9.30 -10.65 9.04
CA ASN A 69 -8.70 -9.78 10.06
C ASN A 69 -7.17 -9.98 10.16
N LEU A 70 -6.70 -11.24 10.18
CA LEU A 70 -5.27 -11.53 10.18
C LEU A 70 -4.58 -11.03 8.90
N LEU A 71 -5.22 -11.20 7.74
CA LEU A 71 -4.71 -10.65 6.48
C LEU A 71 -4.62 -9.12 6.51
N LEU A 72 -5.60 -8.45 7.11
CA LEU A 72 -5.58 -7.01 7.31
C LEU A 72 -4.40 -6.59 8.20
N TRP A 73 -4.19 -7.29 9.31
CA TRP A 73 -3.09 -7.03 10.23
C TRP A 73 -1.72 -7.22 9.55
N VAL A 74 -1.53 -8.31 8.83
CA VAL A 74 -0.32 -8.56 8.04
C VAL A 74 -0.10 -7.46 7.00
N SER A 75 -1.16 -7.02 6.31
CA SER A 75 -1.09 -5.92 5.35
C SER A 75 -0.60 -4.62 5.98
N TYR A 76 -1.03 -4.30 7.20
CA TYR A 76 -0.51 -3.14 7.94
C TYR A 76 0.96 -3.28 8.29
N VAL A 77 1.42 -4.46 8.71
CA VAL A 77 2.84 -4.72 8.97
C VAL A 77 3.67 -4.51 7.70
N PHE A 78 3.20 -5.03 6.57
CA PHE A 78 3.85 -4.78 5.27
C PHE A 78 3.87 -3.29 4.93
N ALA A 79 2.76 -2.57 5.08
CA ALA A 79 2.70 -1.14 4.81
C ALA A 79 3.72 -0.35 5.66
N LEU A 80 3.84 -0.67 6.95
CA LEU A 80 4.82 -0.08 7.86
C LEU A 80 6.26 -0.41 7.47
N ALA A 81 6.54 -1.64 7.04
CA ALA A 81 7.85 -2.04 6.56
C ALA A 81 8.25 -1.30 5.27
N LEU A 82 7.32 -1.17 4.32
CA LEU A 82 7.51 -0.40 3.08
C LEU A 82 7.75 1.08 3.38
N TYR A 83 6.99 1.66 4.31
CA TYR A 83 7.18 3.05 4.73
C TYR A 83 8.56 3.25 5.39
N SER A 84 8.92 2.35 6.31
CA SER A 84 10.24 2.34 6.97
C SER A 84 11.37 2.22 5.94
N LYS A 85 11.22 1.36 4.93
CA LYS A 85 12.21 1.23 3.85
C LYS A 85 12.36 2.53 3.05
N GLY A 86 11.25 3.18 2.73
CA GLY A 86 11.25 4.51 2.10
C GLY A 86 12.00 5.54 2.94
N PHE A 87 11.71 5.58 4.23
CA PHE A 87 12.39 6.45 5.19
C PHE A 87 13.89 6.15 5.29
N SER A 88 14.29 4.88 5.32
CA SER A 88 15.70 4.47 5.37
C SER A 88 16.52 5.04 4.21
N PHE A 89 15.97 5.06 2.99
CA PHE A 89 16.67 5.67 1.85
C PHE A 89 16.95 7.17 2.07
N TYR A 90 16.01 7.90 2.67
CA TYR A 90 16.24 9.30 3.02
C TYR A 90 17.19 9.45 4.20
N ALA A 91 17.05 8.63 5.24
CA ALA A 91 17.90 8.66 6.43
C ALA A 91 19.38 8.44 6.10
N VAL A 92 19.68 7.55 5.15
CA VAL A 92 21.05 7.31 4.65
C VAL A 92 21.68 8.53 3.99
N THR A 93 20.88 9.45 3.46
CA THR A 93 21.39 10.70 2.86
C THR A 93 21.97 11.66 3.91
N PHE A 94 21.56 11.54 5.17
CA PHE A 94 22.07 12.35 6.28
C PHE A 94 23.31 11.75 6.96
N LEU A 95 23.69 10.53 6.58
CA LEU A 95 24.82 9.81 7.16
C LEU A 95 26.11 10.05 6.34
N PRO A 96 27.29 10.05 6.97
CA PRO A 96 28.56 10.19 6.26
C PRO A 96 28.73 9.13 5.15
N PRO A 97 29.37 9.47 4.01
CA PRO A 97 29.65 8.50 2.96
C PRO A 97 30.46 7.32 3.53
N GLY A 98 29.86 6.13 3.56
CA GLY A 98 30.50 4.88 4.04
C GLY A 98 29.92 4.28 5.32
N SER A 99 28.98 4.93 6.02
CA SER A 99 28.38 4.38 7.25
C SER A 99 27.08 3.58 7.03
N ALA A 100 26.56 3.55 5.82
CA ALA A 100 25.32 2.83 5.49
C ALA A 100 25.55 1.83 4.36
N GLN A 101 25.56 0.55 4.71
CA GLN A 101 25.37 -0.55 3.76
C GLN A 101 23.91 -0.98 3.84
N VAL A 102 23.06 -0.34 3.05
CA VAL A 102 21.69 -0.80 2.80
C VAL A 102 21.48 -0.83 1.31
#